data_AF-A0A966TPR3-F1
#
_entry.id   AF-A0A966TPR3-F1
#
_cell.length_a   1.000
_cell.length_b   1.000
_cell.length_c   1.000
_cell.angle_alpha   90.00
_cell.angle_beta   90.00
_cell.angle_gamma   90.00
#
_symmetry.space_group_name_H-M   'P 1'
#
loop_
_entity.id
_entity.type
_entity.pdbx_description
1 polymer ?
#
loop_
_entity_poly.entity_id
_entity_poly.type
_entity_poly.pdbx_seq_one_letter_code
_entity_poly.pdbx_strand_id
1 'polypeptide(L)'
;MLKFAANLSFLYNELPFMERFSAAAKDGFKGVEYLFPYAVSAQEIAAALKDTGLQQVLFNAPPAGHDRDTAQIAWDQGVRGTTCLPGREEEFKRGFMMALEYADTLQCPRIHVMAGLVPESFRLPSPLPTLLQTSAPHAATPGPMRDTYLRNLRWAAETAAKAGREVLIEPINTRDIPHFFLNRQDDA
;
A
#
# COMPACT_ATOMS: atom_id res chain seq x y z
N MET A 1 12.15 -24.48 3.66
CA MET A 1 12.77 -23.33 4.36
C MET A 1 12.01 -22.07 3.97
N LEU A 2 11.74 -21.17 4.91
CA LEU A 2 11.07 -19.89 4.64
C LEU A 2 11.98 -18.98 3.81
N LYS A 3 11.39 -18.13 2.96
CA LYS A 3 12.10 -17.11 2.19
C LYS A 3 11.71 -15.74 2.75
N PHE A 4 12.69 -15.00 3.26
CA PHE A 4 12.48 -13.68 3.85
C PHE A 4 12.77 -12.58 2.83
N ALA A 5 11.99 -11.51 2.88
CA ALA A 5 12.23 -10.27 2.16
C ALA A 5 12.57 -9.16 3.17
N ALA A 6 13.57 -8.34 2.88
CA ALA A 6 13.88 -7.18 3.72
C ALA A 6 12.91 -6.04 3.40
N ASN A 7 12.21 -5.52 4.41
CA ASN A 7 11.40 -4.31 4.24
C ASN A 7 12.29 -3.07 4.42
N LEU A 8 12.64 -2.43 3.30
CA LEU A 8 13.58 -1.30 3.24
C LEU A 8 12.98 0.00 3.78
N SER A 9 11.69 0.05 4.11
CA SER A 9 11.10 1.18 4.85
C SER A 9 11.40 1.12 6.35
N PHE A 10 11.72 -0.07 6.87
CA PHE A 10 11.98 -0.29 8.30
C PHE A 10 13.43 -0.70 8.60
N LEU A 11 14.08 -1.41 7.68
CA LEU A 11 15.47 -1.83 7.80
C LEU A 11 16.40 -0.86 7.05
N TYR A 12 17.64 -0.74 7.52
CA TYR A 12 18.71 0.07 6.91
C TYR A 12 18.39 1.58 6.86
N ASN A 13 17.66 2.09 7.86
CA ASN A 13 17.22 3.49 7.91
C ASN A 13 18.37 4.49 8.14
N GLU A 14 19.53 4.01 8.57
CA GLU A 14 20.79 4.74 8.64
C GLU A 14 21.39 5.05 7.25
N LEU A 15 20.88 4.43 6.18
CA LEU A 15 21.33 4.64 4.81
C LEU A 15 20.26 5.38 3.96
N PRO A 16 20.69 6.15 2.95
CA PRO A 16 19.80 6.61 1.87
C PRO A 16 19.07 5.45 1.19
N PHE A 17 17.83 5.66 0.74
CA PHE A 17 16.95 4.59 0.24
C PHE A 17 17.61 3.67 -0.80
N MET A 18 18.31 4.24 -1.78
CA MET A 18 18.94 3.48 -2.85
C MET A 18 20.13 2.63 -2.38
N GLU A 19 20.80 3.01 -1.29
CA GLU A 19 21.91 2.23 -0.72
C GLU A 19 21.42 0.99 0.05
N ARG A 20 20.15 0.98 0.48
CA ARG A 20 19.54 -0.10 1.26
C ARG A 20 19.44 -1.41 0.49
N PHE A 21 19.31 -1.36 -0.84
CA PHE A 21 19.28 -2.56 -1.70
C PHE A 21 20.59 -3.34 -1.60
N SER A 22 21.74 -2.65 -1.68
CA SER A 22 23.05 -3.30 -1.55
C SER A 22 23.25 -3.85 -0.14
N ALA A 23 22.80 -3.13 0.90
CA ALA A 23 22.88 -3.60 2.28
C ALA A 23 22.07 -4.90 2.49
N ALA A 24 20.81 -4.94 2.04
CA ALA A 24 19.97 -6.13 2.12
C ALA A 24 20.58 -7.34 1.38
N ALA A 25 21.14 -7.12 0.19
CA ALA A 25 21.78 -8.19 -0.57
C ALA A 25 23.03 -8.74 0.12
N LYS A 26 23.84 -7.88 0.75
CA LYS A 26 25.04 -8.28 1.53
C LYS A 26 24.68 -9.13 2.74
N ASP A 27 23.56 -8.84 3.40
CA ASP A 27 23.02 -9.64 4.51
C ASP A 27 22.34 -10.94 4.05
N GLY A 28 22.34 -11.22 2.74
CA GLY A 28 21.89 -12.48 2.17
C GLY A 28 20.40 -12.53 1.81
N PHE A 29 19.66 -11.44 1.95
CA PHE A 29 18.29 -11.37 1.43
C PHE A 29 18.26 -11.62 -0.08
N LYS A 30 17.16 -12.23 -0.53
CA LYS A 30 16.90 -12.49 -1.96
C LYS A 30 15.69 -11.73 -2.49
N GLY A 31 14.93 -11.12 -1.59
CA GLY A 31 13.80 -10.27 -1.92
C GLY A 31 13.79 -9.02 -1.05
N VAL A 32 13.16 -7.97 -1.57
CA VAL A 32 12.92 -6.73 -0.85
C VAL A 32 11.48 -6.27 -1.05
N GLU A 33 10.99 -5.54 -0.06
CA GLU A 33 9.76 -4.78 -0.12
C GLU A 33 9.97 -3.41 0.53
N TYR A 34 9.03 -2.50 0.33
CA TYR A 34 9.00 -1.18 0.96
C TYR A 34 7.60 -0.58 0.73
N LEU A 35 7.26 0.48 1.45
CA LEU A 35 5.95 1.11 1.34
C LEU A 35 5.76 1.76 -0.04
N PHE A 36 6.53 2.80 -0.37
CA PHE A 36 6.28 3.62 -1.56
C PHE A 36 7.58 3.90 -2.33
N PRO A 37 7.66 3.55 -3.63
CA PRO A 37 8.85 3.84 -4.45
C PRO A 37 8.85 5.23 -5.08
N TYR A 38 7.76 5.99 -5.00
CA TYR A 38 7.46 7.09 -5.94
C TYR A 38 8.43 8.28 -5.87
N ALA A 39 9.21 8.44 -4.80
CA ALA A 39 10.28 9.43 -4.74
C ALA A 39 11.41 9.14 -5.76
N VAL A 40 11.56 7.89 -6.19
CA VAL A 40 12.60 7.43 -7.14
C VAL A 40 11.96 6.88 -8.41
N SER A 41 12.61 7.02 -9.57
CA SER A 41 12.07 6.45 -10.81
C SER A 41 12.08 4.92 -10.75
N ALA A 42 11.14 4.28 -11.46
CA ALA A 42 11.09 2.83 -11.55
C ALA A 42 12.36 2.24 -12.18
N GLN A 43 13.00 2.96 -13.11
CA GLN A 43 14.21 2.54 -13.80
C GLN A 43 15.43 2.51 -12.88
N GLU A 44 15.58 3.51 -12.01
CA GLU A 44 16.65 3.53 -11.01
C GLU A 44 16.53 2.35 -10.02
N ILE A 45 15.31 2.05 -9.57
CA ILE A 45 15.06 0.89 -8.71
C ILE A 45 15.31 -0.41 -9.46
N ALA A 46 14.86 -0.53 -10.71
CA ALA A 46 15.11 -1.72 -11.53
C ALA A 46 16.62 -1.99 -11.74
N ALA A 47 17.41 -0.93 -11.92
CA ALA A 47 18.86 -1.03 -11.98
C ALA A 47 19.44 -1.57 -10.66
N ALA A 48 19.02 -1.01 -9.52
CA ALA A 48 19.47 -1.48 -8.20
C ALA A 48 19.09 -2.95 -7.94
N LEU A 49 17.87 -3.38 -8.30
CA LEU A 49 17.43 -4.77 -8.21
C LEU A 49 18.28 -5.69 -9.08
N LYS A 50 18.59 -5.28 -10.31
CA LYS A 50 19.45 -6.03 -11.23
C LYS A 50 20.87 -6.17 -10.70
N ASP A 51 21.46 -5.07 -10.23
CA ASP A 51 22.86 -5.03 -9.76
C ASP A 51 23.06 -5.87 -8.48
N THR A 52 22.01 -6.00 -7.67
CA THR A 52 22.05 -6.76 -6.41
C THR A 52 21.51 -8.18 -6.54
N GLY A 53 20.81 -8.50 -7.64
CA GLY A 53 20.10 -9.78 -7.83
C GLY A 53 18.90 -9.95 -6.89
N LEU A 54 18.38 -8.86 -6.31
CA LEU A 54 17.21 -8.88 -5.44
C LEU A 54 15.92 -8.92 -6.27
N GLN A 55 14.92 -9.65 -5.75
CA GLN A 55 13.56 -9.61 -6.28
C GLN A 55 12.74 -8.53 -5.59
N GLN A 56 12.00 -7.71 -6.36
CA GLN A 56 10.91 -6.92 -5.77
C GLN A 56 9.75 -7.84 -5.39
N VAL A 57 9.42 -7.91 -4.09
CA VAL A 57 8.41 -8.83 -3.56
C VAL A 57 7.05 -8.17 -3.41
N LEU A 58 7.02 -6.91 -2.95
CA LEU A 58 5.82 -6.14 -2.67
C LEU A 58 6.15 -4.64 -2.60
N PHE A 59 5.20 -3.79 -2.97
CA PHE A 59 5.11 -2.40 -2.55
C PHE A 59 3.64 -1.94 -2.57
N ASN A 60 3.36 -0.74 -2.04
CA ASN A 60 2.02 -0.19 -1.99
C ASN A 60 1.73 0.73 -3.18
N ALA A 61 0.51 0.68 -3.71
CA ALA A 61 -0.04 1.77 -4.52
C ALA A 61 0.02 3.10 -3.74
N PRO A 62 0.01 4.27 -4.42
CA PRO A 62 0.04 5.56 -3.75
C PRO A 62 -1.07 5.67 -2.69
N PRO A 63 -0.79 6.28 -1.53
CA PRO A 63 -1.81 6.45 -0.50
C PRO A 63 -2.89 7.45 -0.94
N ALA A 64 -2.57 8.33 -1.90
CA ALA A 64 -3.42 9.28 -2.61
C ALA A 64 -2.57 9.97 -3.69
N GLY A 65 -3.11 10.99 -4.36
CA GLY A 65 -2.41 11.76 -5.37
C GLY A 65 -2.62 11.23 -6.79
N HIS A 66 -2.15 12.02 -7.76
CA HIS A 66 -2.29 11.72 -9.19
C HIS A 66 -0.94 11.53 -9.88
N ASP A 67 0.16 11.79 -9.17
CA ASP A 67 1.53 11.70 -9.65
C ASP A 67 2.48 11.35 -8.49
N ARG A 68 3.77 11.26 -8.80
CA ARG A 68 4.83 10.88 -7.85
C ARG A 68 4.98 11.86 -6.68
N ASP A 69 4.88 13.16 -6.96
CA ASP A 69 5.12 14.22 -5.97
C ASP A 69 3.93 14.32 -4.99
N THR A 70 2.71 14.29 -5.53
CA THR A 70 1.48 14.35 -4.74
C THR A 70 1.27 13.09 -3.89
N ALA A 71 1.79 11.93 -4.32
CA ALA A 71 1.75 10.70 -3.53
C ALA A 71 2.52 10.83 -2.21
N GLN A 72 3.73 11.40 -2.25
CA GLN A 72 4.54 11.61 -1.05
C GLN A 72 3.90 12.66 -0.13
N ILE A 73 3.45 13.78 -0.68
CA ILE A 73 2.77 14.84 0.09
C ILE A 73 1.54 14.28 0.82
N ALA A 74 0.74 13.44 0.16
CA ALA A 74 -0.44 12.87 0.78
C ALA A 74 -0.11 11.96 1.97
N TRP A 75 0.97 11.17 1.88
CA TRP A 75 1.46 10.37 3.00
C TRP A 75 1.82 11.24 4.21
N ASP A 76 2.57 12.31 3.96
CA ASP A 76 3.05 13.24 4.99
C ASP A 76 1.91 14.02 5.64
N GLN A 77 0.81 14.26 4.90
CA GLN A 77 -0.44 14.84 5.40
C GLN A 77 -1.33 13.86 6.16
N GLY A 78 -0.88 12.62 6.37
CA GLY A 78 -1.63 11.63 7.15
C GLY A 78 -2.62 10.80 6.35
N VAL A 79 -2.63 10.90 5.01
CA VAL A 79 -3.47 10.02 4.19
C VAL A 79 -2.92 8.59 4.22
N ARG A 80 -3.82 7.61 4.32
CA ARG A 80 -3.50 6.18 4.43
C ARG A 80 -4.27 5.35 3.42
N GLY A 81 -4.44 5.84 2.19
CA GLY A 81 -5.21 5.15 1.15
C GLY A 81 -6.54 5.82 0.82
N THR A 82 -7.05 5.50 -0.37
CA THR A 82 -8.31 6.03 -0.91
C THR A 82 -9.29 4.95 -1.36
N THR A 83 -8.92 3.67 -1.28
CA THR A 83 -9.70 2.56 -1.87
C THR A 83 -11.13 2.51 -1.36
N CYS A 84 -11.38 2.80 -0.08
CA CYS A 84 -12.70 2.79 0.54
C CYS A 84 -13.44 4.14 0.51
N LEU A 85 -12.87 5.21 -0.05
CA LEU A 85 -13.39 6.58 0.11
C LEU A 85 -14.35 6.94 -1.04
N PRO A 86 -15.67 7.10 -0.77
CA PRO A 86 -16.62 7.51 -1.79
C PRO A 86 -16.26 8.87 -2.38
N GLY A 87 -16.33 9.00 -3.71
CA GLY A 87 -15.97 10.23 -4.43
C GLY A 87 -14.47 10.36 -4.76
N ARG A 88 -13.62 9.42 -4.36
CA ARG A 88 -12.17 9.39 -4.67
C ARG A 88 -11.78 8.23 -5.58
N GLU A 89 -12.75 7.62 -6.29
CA GLU A 89 -12.53 6.46 -7.16
C GLU A 89 -11.56 6.75 -8.30
N GLU A 90 -11.66 7.91 -8.94
CA GLU A 90 -10.77 8.28 -10.06
C GLU A 90 -9.33 8.55 -9.59
N GLU A 91 -9.17 9.06 -8.37
CA GLU A 91 -7.85 9.21 -7.75
C GLU A 91 -7.23 7.85 -7.45
N PHE A 92 -8.01 6.93 -6.87
CA PHE A 92 -7.58 5.55 -6.65
C PHE A 92 -7.13 4.89 -7.96
N LYS A 93 -7.95 4.96 -9.02
CA LYS A 93 -7.62 4.35 -10.32
C LYS A 93 -6.35 4.92 -10.93
N ARG A 94 -6.17 6.25 -10.89
CA ARG A 94 -4.95 6.90 -11.40
C ARG A 94 -3.70 6.44 -10.63
N GLY A 95 -3.77 6.46 -9.30
CA GLY A 95 -2.67 5.98 -8.46
C GLY A 95 -2.35 4.50 -8.70
N PHE A 96 -3.38 3.66 -8.89
CA PHE A 96 -3.21 2.25 -9.18
C PHE A 96 -2.55 2.00 -10.55
N MET A 97 -2.89 2.77 -11.58
CA MET A 97 -2.22 2.67 -12.89
C MET A 97 -0.74 3.01 -12.79
N MET A 98 -0.37 4.04 -12.03
CA MET A 98 1.04 4.36 -11.75
C MET A 98 1.74 3.21 -10.99
N ALA A 99 1.07 2.61 -10.01
CA ALA A 99 1.61 1.43 -9.32
C ALA A 99 1.83 0.25 -10.28
N LEU A 100 0.94 0.06 -11.26
CA LEU A 100 1.06 -1.01 -12.24
C LEU A 100 2.23 -0.79 -13.20
N GLU A 101 2.51 0.45 -13.60
CA GLU A 101 3.70 0.81 -14.39
C GLU A 101 5.00 0.51 -13.64
N TYR A 102 5.04 0.83 -12.34
CA TYR A 102 6.15 0.45 -11.47
C TYR A 102 6.24 -1.08 -11.35
N ALA A 103 5.14 -1.78 -11.11
CA ALA A 103 5.16 -3.24 -10.96
C ALA A 103 5.66 -3.94 -12.22
N ASP A 104 5.32 -3.43 -13.40
CA ASP A 104 5.84 -3.93 -14.66
C ASP A 104 7.35 -3.71 -14.79
N THR A 105 7.81 -2.48 -14.58
CA THR A 105 9.24 -2.13 -14.67
C THR A 105 10.08 -2.92 -13.66
N LEU A 106 9.58 -3.11 -12.44
CA LEU A 106 10.28 -3.81 -11.36
C LEU A 106 10.10 -5.32 -11.37
N GLN A 107 9.28 -5.85 -12.29
CA GLN A 107 8.83 -7.24 -12.29
C GLN A 107 8.25 -7.69 -10.93
N CYS A 108 7.61 -6.76 -10.21
CA CYS A 108 7.00 -7.03 -8.92
C CYS A 108 5.70 -7.83 -9.12
N PRO A 109 5.49 -8.97 -8.46
CA PRO A 109 4.29 -9.77 -8.65
C PRO A 109 3.06 -9.21 -7.92
N ARG A 110 3.25 -8.40 -6.87
CA ARG A 110 2.18 -7.98 -5.94
C ARG A 110 2.19 -6.48 -5.68
N ILE A 111 1.01 -5.90 -5.63
CA ILE A 111 0.76 -4.51 -5.24
C ILE A 111 -0.24 -4.50 -4.09
N HIS A 112 0.09 -3.88 -2.98
CA HIS A 112 -0.88 -3.64 -1.91
C HIS A 112 -1.63 -2.32 -2.14
N VAL A 113 -2.95 -2.33 -1.99
CA VAL A 113 -3.78 -1.11 -2.00
C VAL A 113 -4.25 -0.76 -0.59
N MET A 114 -3.79 0.37 -0.07
CA MET A 114 -4.19 0.80 1.28
C MET A 114 -5.67 1.20 1.29
N ALA A 115 -6.43 0.65 2.26
CA ALA A 115 -7.87 0.83 2.30
C ALA A 115 -8.29 2.30 2.48
N GLY A 116 -7.66 3.03 3.39
CA GLY A 116 -8.03 4.41 3.77
C GLY A 116 -8.51 4.54 5.21
N LEU A 117 -8.65 5.78 5.68
CA LEU A 117 -9.17 6.10 7.01
C LEU A 117 -10.68 6.37 6.94
N VAL A 118 -11.44 5.88 7.92
CA VAL A 118 -12.86 6.22 8.08
C VAL A 118 -13.00 7.72 8.40
N PRO A 119 -13.64 8.52 7.52
CA PRO A 119 -13.85 9.95 7.76
C PRO A 119 -14.77 10.18 8.96
N GLU A 120 -14.62 11.32 9.64
CA GLU A 120 -15.41 11.66 10.84
C GLU A 120 -16.92 11.51 10.62
N SER A 121 -17.43 11.91 9.46
CA SER A 121 -18.86 11.81 9.10
C SER A 121 -19.39 10.38 9.02
N PHE A 122 -18.51 9.38 8.92
CA PHE A 122 -18.88 7.97 8.91
C PHE A 122 -18.63 7.29 10.25
N ARG A 123 -17.91 7.91 11.19
CA ARG A 123 -17.54 7.27 12.45
C ARG A 123 -18.76 7.10 13.34
N LEU A 124 -18.85 5.93 13.97
CA LEU A 124 -19.85 5.67 15.00
C LEU A 124 -19.43 6.35 16.31
N PRO A 125 -20.37 6.98 17.04
CA PRO A 125 -20.09 7.49 18.38
C PRO A 125 -19.56 6.36 19.26
N SER A 126 -18.47 6.61 19.98
CA SER A 126 -17.88 5.65 20.89
C SER A 126 -17.49 6.31 22.21
N PRO A 127 -17.85 5.71 23.36
CA PRO A 127 -17.38 6.17 24.67
C PRO A 127 -15.92 5.77 24.94
N LEU A 128 -15.32 4.93 24.08
CA LEU A 128 -13.94 4.48 24.25
C LEU A 128 -12.94 5.58 23.84
N PRO A 129 -11.77 5.66 24.49
CA PRO A 129 -10.65 6.46 24.01
C PRO A 129 -10.31 6.14 22.56
N THR A 130 -9.88 7.12 21.77
CA THR A 130 -9.58 6.97 20.33
C THR A 130 -8.71 5.76 20.00
N LEU A 131 -7.69 5.46 20.82
CA LEU A 131 -6.79 4.30 20.64
C LEU A 131 -7.47 2.93 20.78
N LEU A 132 -8.63 2.88 21.43
CA LEU A 132 -9.46 1.69 21.60
C LEU A 132 -10.69 1.70 20.69
N GLN A 133 -10.90 2.77 19.93
CA GLN A 133 -11.97 2.82 18.94
C GLN A 133 -11.58 1.96 17.75
N THR A 134 -12.51 1.11 17.34
CA THR A 134 -12.37 0.35 16.10
C THR A 134 -13.21 0.99 15.02
N SER A 135 -12.75 0.87 13.79
CA SER A 135 -13.52 1.13 12.57
C SER A 135 -14.51 -0.02 12.27
N ALA A 136 -14.65 -1.01 13.16
CA ALA A 136 -15.61 -2.08 12.98
C ALA A 136 -17.04 -1.52 13.16
N PRO A 137 -18.02 -1.87 12.31
CA PRO A 137 -18.01 -2.88 11.25
C PRO A 137 -17.95 -2.28 9.83
N HIS A 138 -17.31 -1.14 9.58
CA HIS A 138 -17.37 -0.50 8.25
C HIS A 138 -16.89 -1.42 7.12
N ALA A 139 -15.85 -2.23 7.37
CA ALA A 139 -15.43 -3.25 6.44
C ALA A 139 -16.44 -4.39 6.32
N ALA A 140 -17.15 -4.80 7.37
CA ALA A 140 -18.07 -5.95 7.33
C ALA A 140 -19.53 -5.61 6.91
N THR A 141 -19.94 -4.34 7.01
CA THR A 141 -21.34 -3.92 6.88
C THR A 141 -21.59 -3.22 5.53
N PRO A 142 -22.70 -3.53 4.83
CA PRO A 142 -23.09 -2.80 3.62
C PRO A 142 -23.19 -1.29 3.86
N GLY A 143 -22.69 -0.51 2.91
CA GLY A 143 -22.67 0.95 3.01
C GLY A 143 -21.73 1.57 1.99
N PRO A 144 -21.81 2.90 1.79
CA PRO A 144 -21.13 3.57 0.68
C PRO A 144 -19.61 3.34 0.68
N MET A 145 -18.97 3.29 1.85
CA MET A 145 -17.53 3.00 1.95
C MET A 145 -17.18 1.57 1.52
N ARG A 146 -17.92 0.55 1.99
CA ARG A 146 -17.72 -0.85 1.59
C ARG A 146 -18.03 -1.05 0.11
N ASP A 147 -19.08 -0.42 -0.40
CA ASP A 147 -19.45 -0.50 -1.81
C ASP A 147 -18.38 0.12 -2.71
N THR A 148 -17.81 1.26 -2.32
CA THR A 148 -16.67 1.86 -3.03
C THR A 148 -15.41 0.98 -2.90
N TYR A 149 -15.10 0.46 -1.71
CA TYR A 149 -13.97 -0.45 -1.50
C TYR A 149 -14.03 -1.68 -2.42
N LEU A 150 -15.16 -2.41 -2.41
CA LEU A 150 -15.33 -3.61 -3.23
C LEU A 150 -15.31 -3.31 -4.73
N ARG A 151 -15.91 -2.19 -5.18
CA ARG A 151 -15.84 -1.77 -6.59
C ARG A 151 -14.42 -1.47 -7.03
N ASN A 152 -13.67 -0.74 -6.21
CA ASN A 152 -12.28 -0.40 -6.49
C ASN A 152 -11.38 -1.64 -6.48
N LEU A 153 -11.55 -2.54 -5.50
CA LEU A 153 -10.80 -3.81 -5.46
C LEU A 153 -11.09 -4.69 -6.67
N ARG A 154 -12.36 -4.84 -7.06
CA ARG A 154 -12.73 -5.62 -8.25
C ARG A 154 -12.05 -5.05 -9.51
N TRP A 155 -12.15 -3.74 -9.70
CA TRP A 155 -11.53 -3.08 -10.84
C TRP A 155 -10.00 -3.23 -10.82
N ALA A 156 -9.36 -3.06 -9.66
CA ALA A 156 -7.92 -3.18 -9.51
C ALA A 156 -7.44 -4.63 -9.77
N ALA A 157 -8.15 -5.62 -9.22
CA ALA A 157 -7.85 -7.04 -9.45
C ALA A 157 -7.98 -7.43 -10.92
N GLU A 158 -9.07 -7.02 -11.60
CA GLU A 158 -9.27 -7.28 -13.04
C GLU A 158 -8.19 -6.58 -13.89
N THR A 159 -7.77 -5.39 -13.49
CA THR A 159 -6.73 -4.62 -14.19
C THR A 159 -5.35 -5.24 -13.99
N ALA A 160 -5.00 -5.62 -12.75
CA ALA A 160 -3.75 -6.27 -12.40
C ALA A 160 -3.61 -7.65 -13.07
N ALA A 161 -4.70 -8.42 -13.12
CA ALA A 161 -4.72 -9.75 -13.73
C ALA A 161 -4.33 -9.72 -15.21
N LYS A 162 -4.72 -8.67 -15.95
CA LYS A 162 -4.31 -8.48 -17.36
C LYS A 162 -2.79 -8.29 -17.51
N ALA A 163 -2.12 -7.80 -16.47
CA ALA A 163 -0.68 -7.63 -16.41
C ALA A 163 0.03 -8.76 -15.64
N GLY A 164 -0.68 -9.84 -15.26
CA GLY A 164 -0.13 -10.95 -14.49
C GLY A 164 0.28 -10.58 -13.06
N ARG A 165 -0.36 -9.57 -12.47
CA ARG A 165 -0.05 -9.07 -11.11
C ARG A 165 -1.19 -9.37 -10.14
N GLU A 166 -0.85 -9.48 -8.87
CA GLU A 166 -1.78 -9.70 -7.76
C GLU A 166 -2.00 -8.40 -6.98
N VAL A 167 -3.24 -8.16 -6.56
CA VAL A 167 -3.59 -7.07 -5.63
C VAL A 167 -3.77 -7.65 -4.24
N LEU A 168 -3.08 -7.07 -3.25
CA LEU A 168 -3.22 -7.43 -1.85
C LEU A 168 -3.98 -6.37 -1.07
N ILE A 169 -4.59 -6.82 0.02
CA ILE A 169 -5.20 -6.00 1.06
C ILE A 169 -4.56 -6.37 2.40
N GLU A 170 -4.39 -5.39 3.28
CA GLU A 170 -3.75 -5.59 4.57
C GLU A 170 -4.65 -5.02 5.67
N PRO A 171 -5.17 -5.87 6.57
CA PRO A 171 -5.80 -5.38 7.78
C PRO A 171 -4.78 -4.75 8.72
N ILE A 172 -4.96 -3.48 9.09
CA ILE A 172 -4.05 -2.75 9.99
C ILE A 172 -4.73 -2.50 11.34
N ASN A 173 -3.98 -2.68 12.42
CA ASN A 173 -4.48 -2.50 13.76
C ASN A 173 -4.76 -1.03 14.10
N THR A 174 -5.71 -0.81 15.00
CA THR A 174 -6.22 0.52 15.37
C THR A 174 -5.28 1.30 16.30
N ARG A 175 -4.25 0.65 16.85
CA ARG A 175 -3.24 1.32 17.69
C ARG A 175 -2.25 2.08 16.84
N ASP A 176 -1.74 1.46 15.78
CA ASP A 176 -0.74 2.06 14.90
C ASP A 176 -1.38 2.98 13.86
N ILE A 177 -2.57 2.62 13.35
CA ILE A 177 -3.37 3.49 12.46
C ILE A 177 -4.82 3.55 12.94
N PRO A 178 -5.16 4.49 13.84
CA PRO A 178 -6.53 4.70 14.27
C PRO A 178 -7.47 4.96 13.10
N HIS A 179 -8.68 4.39 13.18
CA HIS A 179 -9.75 4.51 12.17
C HIS A 179 -9.42 3.94 10.78
N PHE A 180 -8.40 3.10 10.62
CA PHE A 180 -8.12 2.44 9.34
C PHE A 180 -9.26 1.49 8.95
N PHE A 181 -9.76 1.57 7.72
CA PHE A 181 -11.02 0.94 7.31
C PHE A 181 -11.05 -0.59 7.50
N LEU A 182 -10.01 -1.29 7.07
CA LEU A 182 -9.88 -2.75 7.20
C LEU A 182 -8.94 -3.07 8.36
N ASN A 183 -9.45 -3.56 9.48
CA ASN A 183 -8.65 -3.74 10.71
C ASN A 183 -8.76 -5.14 11.35
N ARG A 184 -9.43 -6.08 10.67
CA ARG A 184 -9.52 -7.50 11.03
C ARG A 184 -9.31 -8.40 9.82
N GLN A 185 -8.72 -9.56 10.04
CA GLN A 185 -8.50 -10.57 9.00
C GLN A 185 -9.82 -11.21 8.55
N ASP A 186 -10.76 -11.44 9.48
CA ASP A 186 -12.06 -12.05 9.18
C ASP A 186 -12.95 -11.18 8.25
N ASP A 187 -12.65 -9.88 8.15
CA ASP A 187 -13.39 -8.91 7.32
C ASP A 187 -12.80 -8.79 5.89
N ALA A 188 -11.63 -9.40 5.64
CA ALA A 188 -10.86 -9.32 4.39
C ALA A 188 -11.35 -10.33 3.33
#